data_AF-A0A3B6CEY6-F1
#
_entry.id   AF-A0A3B6CEY6-F1
#
_cell.length_a   1.000
_cell.length_b   1.000
_cell.length_c   1.000
_cell.angle_alpha   90.00
_cell.angle_beta   90.00
_cell.angle_gamma   90.00
#
_symmetry.space_group_name_H-M   'P 1'
#
loop_
_entity.id
_entity.type
_entity.pdbx_description
1 polymer ?
#
loop_
_entity_poly.entity_id
_entity_poly.type
_entity_poly.pdbx_seq_one_letter_code
_entity_poly.pdbx_strand_id
1 'polypeptide(L)'
;MARVLRTSHVAALPAGAALHERSLPLTYLDAVCLHRPLVEGVFFYPDATSDVLSNLTDSLSNALAAFYPLSGRLRLTPGTHNRYELHYQPGDSVTFTVAEYDNHHVGFEEHATDDLTEVAKIVPLVLPIPEGGAVLAVKATVLRGGLATGVTVHHAACDGVSSTHFQRTWVWSAAACSGAGAPEPPFVDRSIICPRDTCTTLSWRPGCPVMTMTVGNPPIRPLSSSSSPRSRCPWSTCRASKKRSPARRNALACCRLAPHQSSRRSASSGNCYIRAKPGTDGKVASSCGGRAYFVLPADHRTRLEPPVPDEYLGNCLGPCIASAPRMDVAAAGVDGSPRFRVYDTDFGFGRPAKVDVVSVARTSAMAVAKARSGSDGVEVGISLSAGAMEHFNDCFADAIACLLS
;
A
#
# COMPACT_ATOMS: atom_id res chain seq x y z
N MET A 1 -7.56 6.13 22.22
CA MET A 1 -6.26 6.36 21.55
C MET A 1 -5.42 5.10 21.73
N ALA A 2 -4.53 4.72 20.82
CA ALA A 2 -3.71 3.51 21.03
C ALA A 2 -2.56 3.80 22.01
N ARG A 3 -2.58 3.16 23.18
CA ARG A 3 -1.56 3.24 24.23
C ARG A 3 -0.47 2.21 23.97
N VAL A 4 0.79 2.66 23.86
CA VAL A 4 1.92 1.76 23.63
C VAL A 4 2.21 0.96 24.91
N LEU A 5 2.33 -0.36 24.77
CA LEU A 5 2.68 -1.28 25.85
C LEU A 5 4.18 -1.57 25.86
N ARG A 6 4.75 -1.88 24.68
CA ARG A 6 6.19 -2.12 24.51
C ARG A 6 6.63 -1.83 23.08
N THR A 7 7.89 -1.43 22.93
CA THR A 7 8.57 -1.34 21.64
C THR A 7 9.82 -2.21 21.69
N SER A 8 10.01 -3.05 20.69
CA SER A 8 11.15 -3.94 20.52
C SER A 8 11.77 -3.79 19.14
N HIS A 9 13.01 -4.22 19.01
CA HIS A 9 13.79 -4.23 17.78
C HIS A 9 13.98 -5.68 17.33
N VAL A 10 13.39 -6.03 16.19
CA VAL A 10 13.41 -7.40 15.65
C VAL A 10 14.47 -7.49 14.56
N ALA A 11 15.60 -8.11 14.89
CA ALA A 11 16.67 -8.40 13.93
C ALA A 11 16.35 -9.69 13.16
N ALA A 12 17.02 -9.88 12.02
CA ALA A 12 16.97 -11.14 11.28
C ALA A 12 17.64 -12.27 12.08
N LEU A 13 17.00 -13.45 12.14
CA LEU A 13 17.63 -14.65 12.70
C LEU A 13 18.79 -15.09 11.78
N PRO A 14 20.00 -15.36 12.32
CA PRO A 14 21.10 -15.85 11.51
C PRO A 14 20.78 -17.28 11.05
N ALA A 15 20.58 -17.48 9.75
CA ALA A 15 20.27 -18.78 9.13
C ALA A 15 21.50 -19.73 9.07
N GLY A 16 22.27 -19.82 10.16
CA GLY A 16 23.51 -20.62 10.24
C GLY A 16 24.77 -19.93 9.69
N ALA A 17 24.62 -18.92 8.83
CA ALA A 17 25.69 -17.98 8.43
C ALA A 17 25.33 -16.57 8.89
N ALA A 18 26.30 -15.85 9.48
CA ALA A 18 26.11 -14.46 9.87
C ALA A 18 25.84 -13.61 8.60
N LEU A 19 24.71 -12.89 8.57
CA LEU A 19 24.42 -11.95 7.50
C LEU A 19 25.46 -10.83 7.54
N HIS A 20 26.30 -10.76 6.50
CA HIS A 20 27.31 -9.71 6.35
C HIS A 20 26.67 -8.36 5.97
N GLU A 21 27.44 -7.30 6.15
CA GLU A 21 27.09 -5.97 5.64
C GLU A 21 26.88 -6.01 4.13
N ARG A 22 25.81 -5.37 3.65
CA ARG A 22 25.42 -5.34 2.23
C ARG A 22 24.83 -3.98 1.88
N SER A 23 25.27 -3.41 0.76
CA SER A 23 24.65 -2.25 0.14
C SER A 23 24.02 -2.64 -1.18
N LEU A 24 22.73 -2.32 -1.34
CA LEU A 24 21.98 -2.53 -2.57
C LEU A 24 21.70 -1.15 -3.20
N PRO A 25 22.38 -0.79 -4.29
CA PRO A 25 22.10 0.46 -4.99
C PRO A 25 20.64 0.51 -5.42
N LEU A 26 19.99 1.66 -5.21
CA LEU A 26 18.65 1.87 -5.75
C LEU A 26 18.69 1.91 -7.27
N THR A 27 17.77 1.20 -7.90
CA THR A 27 17.54 1.31 -9.34
C THR A 27 16.81 2.61 -9.65
N TYR A 28 16.72 2.98 -10.93
CA TYR A 28 15.93 4.14 -11.32
C TYR A 28 14.44 3.98 -10.97
N LEU A 29 13.92 2.74 -10.91
CA LEU A 29 12.53 2.45 -10.52
C LEU A 29 12.30 2.65 -9.02
N ASP A 30 13.32 2.37 -8.20
CA ASP A 30 13.28 2.63 -6.76
C ASP A 30 13.40 4.13 -6.47
N ALA A 31 14.29 4.82 -7.17
CA ALA A 31 14.60 6.24 -6.96
C ALA A 31 13.37 7.16 -7.15
N VAL A 32 12.47 6.82 -8.09
CA VAL A 32 11.19 7.52 -8.28
C VAL A 32 10.33 7.52 -7.02
N CYS A 33 10.52 6.54 -6.14
CA CYS A 33 9.75 6.35 -4.93
C CYS A 33 10.38 6.97 -3.68
N LEU A 34 11.53 7.64 -3.79
CA LEU A 34 12.26 8.23 -2.65
C LEU A 34 11.45 9.31 -1.90
N HIS A 35 10.70 10.14 -2.62
CA HIS A 35 9.92 11.24 -2.03
C HIS A 35 8.42 10.94 -1.97
N ARG A 36 8.03 9.67 -2.14
CA ARG A 36 6.64 9.24 -2.02
C ARG A 36 6.27 9.09 -0.55
N PRO A 37 5.02 9.38 -0.16
CA PRO A 37 4.54 9.03 1.18
C PRO A 37 4.74 7.54 1.46
N LEU A 38 4.95 7.20 2.74
CA LEU A 38 5.03 5.82 3.19
C LEU A 38 3.74 5.06 2.84
N VAL A 39 3.88 3.78 2.53
CA VAL A 39 2.75 2.87 2.36
C VAL A 39 2.37 2.32 3.72
N GLU A 40 1.13 2.52 4.12
CA GLU A 40 0.61 2.18 5.46
C GLU A 40 -0.60 1.26 5.29
N GLY A 41 -0.49 0.01 5.74
CA GLY A 41 -1.56 -0.98 5.68
C GLY A 41 -1.93 -1.52 7.06
N VAL A 42 -3.21 -1.78 7.31
CA VAL A 42 -3.72 -2.39 8.56
C VAL A 42 -4.51 -3.64 8.24
N PHE A 43 -4.20 -4.73 8.94
CA PHE A 43 -4.88 -6.01 8.87
C PHE A 43 -5.62 -6.26 10.20
N PHE A 44 -6.92 -6.55 10.13
CA PHE A 44 -7.76 -6.75 11.31
C PHE A 44 -8.10 -8.24 11.47
N TYR A 45 -7.70 -8.85 12.57
CA TYR A 45 -7.90 -10.26 12.89
C TYR A 45 -8.89 -10.42 14.05
N PRO A 46 -10.04 -11.08 13.85
CA PRO A 46 -11.00 -11.36 14.92
C PRO A 46 -10.43 -12.42 15.86
N ASP A 47 -10.87 -12.39 17.12
CA ASP A 47 -10.62 -13.44 18.13
C ASP A 47 -9.14 -13.74 18.44
N ALA A 48 -8.21 -12.98 17.89
CA ALA A 48 -6.78 -13.07 18.19
C ALA A 48 -6.49 -12.56 19.61
N THR A 49 -5.84 -13.40 20.43
CA THR A 49 -5.46 -13.07 21.81
C THR A 49 -4.05 -12.48 21.90
N SER A 50 -3.68 -11.93 23.05
CA SER A 50 -2.33 -11.40 23.29
C SER A 50 -1.22 -12.45 23.18
N ASP A 51 -1.54 -13.74 23.29
CA ASP A 51 -0.56 -14.82 23.30
C ASP A 51 0.09 -15.03 21.92
N VAL A 52 -0.54 -14.53 20.84
CA VAL A 52 0.01 -14.61 19.47
C VAL A 52 1.15 -13.61 19.23
N LEU A 53 1.37 -12.64 20.14
CA LEU A 53 2.33 -11.55 19.95
C LEU A 53 3.80 -12.02 19.95
N SER A 54 4.13 -13.05 20.74
CA SER A 54 5.48 -13.66 20.70
C SER A 54 5.71 -14.35 19.36
N ASN A 55 4.75 -15.15 18.89
CA ASN A 55 4.80 -15.80 17.58
C ASN A 55 4.99 -14.80 16.43
N LEU A 56 4.28 -13.66 16.46
CA LEU A 56 4.45 -12.59 15.47
C LEU A 56 5.88 -12.00 15.48
N THR A 57 6.51 -11.91 16.65
CA THR A 57 7.88 -11.38 16.79
C THR A 57 8.90 -12.37 16.21
N ASP A 58 8.80 -13.64 16.59
CA ASP A 58 9.74 -14.69 16.19
C ASP A 58 9.61 -15.01 14.70
N SER A 59 8.37 -15.14 14.20
CA SER A 59 8.10 -15.32 12.77
C SER A 59 8.57 -14.14 11.92
N LEU A 60 8.51 -12.90 12.44
CA LEU A 60 9.04 -11.73 11.74
C LEU A 60 10.57 -11.82 11.63
N SER A 61 11.25 -12.21 12.71
CA SER A 61 12.69 -12.42 12.72
C SER A 61 13.13 -13.48 11.70
N ASN A 62 12.37 -14.57 11.57
CA ASN A 62 12.59 -15.60 10.55
C ASN A 62 12.40 -15.07 9.13
N ALA A 63 11.33 -14.32 8.86
CA ALA A 63 11.09 -13.75 7.54
C ALA A 63 12.17 -12.73 7.13
N LEU A 64 12.65 -11.93 8.10
CA LEU A 64 13.74 -10.98 7.89
C LEU A 64 15.08 -11.66 7.57
N ALA A 65 15.27 -12.95 7.90
CA ALA A 65 16.46 -13.68 7.48
C ALA A 65 16.57 -13.76 5.94
N ALA A 66 15.45 -14.02 5.26
CA ALA A 66 15.37 -14.00 3.80
C ALA A 66 15.26 -12.57 3.25
N PHE A 67 14.53 -11.69 3.94
CA PHE A 67 14.26 -10.30 3.54
C PHE A 67 15.13 -9.28 4.30
N TYR A 68 16.39 -9.61 4.55
CA TYR A 68 17.30 -8.78 5.33
C TYR A 68 17.37 -7.30 4.89
N PRO A 69 17.22 -6.92 3.60
CA PRO A 69 17.25 -5.52 3.22
C PRO A 69 16.13 -4.68 3.84
N LEU A 70 15.00 -5.30 4.21
CA LEU A 70 13.90 -4.61 4.88
C LEU A 70 14.20 -4.26 6.35
N SER A 71 15.19 -4.91 6.95
CA SER A 71 15.74 -4.54 8.27
C SER A 71 16.70 -3.35 8.17
N GLY A 72 17.22 -3.06 6.98
CA GLY A 72 18.21 -2.03 6.73
C GLY A 72 17.64 -0.61 6.61
N ARG A 73 18.45 0.26 6.03
CA ARG A 73 18.23 1.70 5.96
C ARG A 73 18.50 2.24 4.56
N LEU A 74 17.63 3.12 4.08
CA LEU A 74 17.88 4.00 2.96
C LEU A 74 18.87 5.09 3.38
N ARG A 75 20.00 5.16 2.66
CA ARG A 75 21.00 6.21 2.83
C ARG A 75 21.52 6.70 1.49
N LEU A 76 22.15 7.86 1.50
CA LEU A 76 22.96 8.31 0.38
C LEU A 76 24.19 7.39 0.26
N THR A 77 24.49 6.92 -0.93
CA THR A 77 25.70 6.14 -1.20
C THR A 77 26.92 7.00 -0.87
N PRO A 78 27.85 6.51 -0.03
CA PRO A 78 29.05 7.25 0.35
C PRO A 78 29.81 7.80 -0.86
N GLY A 79 30.24 9.06 -0.79
CA GLY A 79 30.99 9.71 -1.87
C GLY A 79 30.16 10.13 -3.09
N THR A 80 28.83 10.03 -3.05
CA THR A 80 27.93 10.50 -4.10
C THR A 80 27.03 11.63 -3.60
N HIS A 81 26.45 12.41 -4.52
CA HIS A 81 25.53 13.51 -4.18
C HIS A 81 24.06 13.22 -4.52
N ASN A 82 23.80 12.12 -5.23
CA ASN A 82 22.46 11.82 -5.77
C ASN A 82 22.19 10.32 -5.98
N ARG A 83 23.03 9.42 -5.42
CA ARG A 83 22.77 7.98 -5.47
C ARG A 83 22.41 7.50 -4.08
N TYR A 84 21.36 6.69 -4.00
CA TYR A 84 20.89 6.11 -2.75
C TYR A 84 21.07 4.60 -2.82
N GLU A 85 21.22 4.01 -1.64
CA GLU A 85 21.31 2.57 -1.46
C GLU A 85 20.43 2.14 -0.29
N LEU A 86 19.91 0.92 -0.39
CA LEU A 86 19.38 0.19 0.74
C LEU A 86 20.54 -0.55 1.40
N HIS A 87 20.94 -0.08 2.56
CA HIS A 87 22.09 -0.56 3.29
C HIS A 87 21.66 -1.38 4.49
N TYR A 88 22.23 -2.56 4.64
CA TYR A 88 22.08 -3.43 5.80
C TYR A 88 23.45 -3.65 6.44
N GLN A 89 23.50 -3.54 7.76
CA GLN A 89 24.63 -3.94 8.59
C GLN A 89 24.17 -4.93 9.69
N PRO A 90 25.05 -5.83 10.17
CA PRO A 90 24.71 -6.74 11.26
C PRO A 90 24.16 -5.99 12.48
N GLY A 91 23.00 -6.42 12.98
CA GLY A 91 22.30 -5.79 14.11
C GLY A 91 21.24 -4.76 13.69
N ASP A 92 21.16 -4.39 12.42
CA ASP A 92 20.01 -3.67 11.89
C ASP A 92 18.72 -4.49 12.11
N SER A 93 17.63 -3.79 12.40
CA SER A 93 16.41 -4.40 12.93
C SER A 93 15.17 -3.57 12.59
N VAL A 94 14.03 -4.25 12.58
CA VAL A 94 12.71 -3.64 12.37
C VAL A 94 12.11 -3.25 13.70
N THR A 95 11.57 -2.03 13.78
CA THR A 95 10.81 -1.60 14.95
C THR A 95 9.47 -2.31 14.99
N PHE A 96 9.23 -3.07 16.06
CA PHE A 96 7.98 -3.76 16.35
C PHE A 96 7.37 -3.22 17.63
N THR A 97 6.19 -2.63 17.54
CA THR A 97 5.51 -2.05 18.71
C THR A 97 4.23 -2.80 19.03
N VAL A 98 4.06 -3.15 20.30
CA VAL A 98 2.79 -3.64 20.83
C VAL A 98 2.07 -2.47 21.51
N ALA A 99 0.80 -2.31 21.19
CA ALA A 99 -0.09 -1.33 21.80
C ALA A 99 -1.43 -1.98 22.18
N GLU A 100 -2.17 -1.28 23.01
CA GLU A 100 -3.55 -1.58 23.36
C GLU A 100 -4.41 -0.37 22.98
N TYR A 101 -5.61 -0.59 22.46
CA TYR A 101 -6.51 0.50 22.15
C TYR A 101 -7.31 0.91 23.39
N ASP A 102 -6.97 2.09 23.93
CA ASP A 102 -7.46 2.60 25.22
C ASP A 102 -8.85 3.24 25.07
N ASN A 103 -9.86 2.44 24.71
CA ASN A 103 -11.24 2.89 24.82
C ASN A 103 -12.16 1.69 25.03
N HIS A 104 -12.71 1.55 26.22
CA HIS A 104 -13.65 0.48 26.60
C HIS A 104 -14.92 0.42 25.72
N HIS A 105 -15.12 1.38 24.82
CA HIS A 105 -16.31 1.50 23.95
C HIS A 105 -16.06 1.16 22.47
N VAL A 106 -14.82 1.22 21.97
CA VAL A 106 -14.51 0.98 20.54
C VAL A 106 -13.86 -0.39 20.40
N GLY A 107 -14.61 -1.35 19.86
CA GLY A 107 -14.18 -2.74 19.69
C GLY A 107 -13.66 -3.05 18.30
N PHE A 108 -13.20 -4.30 18.12
CA PHE A 108 -12.82 -4.85 16.82
C PHE A 108 -13.87 -4.56 15.73
N GLU A 109 -15.15 -4.81 16.01
CA GLU A 109 -16.27 -4.63 15.07
C GLU A 109 -16.36 -3.20 14.50
N GLU A 110 -16.10 -2.18 15.32
CA GLU A 110 -16.16 -0.78 14.86
C GLU A 110 -15.00 -0.44 13.92
N HIS A 111 -13.83 -1.06 14.12
CA HIS A 111 -12.69 -0.87 13.22
C HIS A 111 -12.77 -1.76 11.97
N ALA A 112 -13.33 -2.96 12.11
CA ALA A 112 -13.45 -3.97 11.08
C ALA A 112 -14.73 -3.85 10.24
N THR A 113 -15.55 -2.81 10.44
CA THR A 113 -16.75 -2.55 9.62
C THR A 113 -16.40 -2.18 8.17
N ASP A 114 -17.28 -2.55 7.24
CA ASP A 114 -17.23 -2.10 5.85
C ASP A 114 -17.86 -0.69 5.68
N ASP A 115 -18.51 -0.16 6.71
CA ASP A 115 -19.14 1.16 6.73
C ASP A 115 -18.12 2.32 6.79
N LEU A 116 -18.64 3.55 6.64
CA LEU A 116 -17.85 4.77 6.75
C LEU A 116 -17.06 4.82 8.06
N THR A 117 -15.74 4.81 7.93
CA THR A 117 -14.82 4.89 9.05
C THR A 117 -13.97 6.15 8.92
N GLU A 118 -13.91 6.95 9.97
CA GLU A 118 -13.02 8.12 10.00
C GLU A 118 -11.56 7.66 9.99
N VAL A 119 -10.74 8.27 9.11
CA VAL A 119 -9.32 7.95 8.99
C VAL A 119 -8.59 8.16 10.34
N ALA A 120 -9.07 9.12 11.15
CA ALA A 120 -8.55 9.41 12.48
C ALA A 120 -8.61 8.21 13.45
N LYS A 121 -9.53 7.25 13.24
CA LYS A 121 -9.64 6.02 14.04
C LYS A 121 -8.62 4.96 13.61
N ILE A 122 -8.17 4.98 12.36
CA ILE A 122 -7.28 3.95 11.77
C ILE A 122 -5.81 4.39 11.84
N VAL A 123 -5.51 5.68 11.64
CA VAL A 123 -4.15 6.25 11.71
C VAL A 123 -3.37 5.86 12.98
N PRO A 124 -3.96 5.77 14.18
CA PRO A 124 -3.26 5.32 15.38
C PRO A 124 -2.79 3.86 15.33
N LEU A 125 -3.30 3.03 14.41
CA LEU A 125 -2.98 1.60 14.29
C LEU A 125 -1.71 1.34 13.46
N VAL A 126 -1.18 2.36 12.78
CA VAL A 126 0.10 2.30 12.05
C VAL A 126 1.13 3.22 12.71
N LEU A 127 2.42 2.91 12.55
CA LEU A 127 3.51 3.74 13.08
C LEU A 127 4.29 4.42 11.97
N PRO A 128 4.84 5.61 12.23
CA PRO A 128 5.85 6.15 11.34
C PRO A 128 7.07 5.25 11.43
N ILE A 129 7.80 5.16 10.32
CA ILE A 129 9.11 4.55 10.33
C ILE A 129 10.06 5.44 11.16
N PRO A 130 10.93 4.87 12.01
CA PRO A 130 11.90 5.64 12.78
C PRO A 130 12.84 6.48 11.91
N GLU A 131 13.44 7.50 12.51
CA GLU A 131 14.47 8.29 11.86
C GLU A 131 15.72 7.45 11.49
N GLY A 132 16.58 8.03 10.65
CA GLY A 132 17.80 7.36 10.19
C GLY A 132 17.55 6.39 9.03
N GLY A 133 16.52 6.64 8.23
CA GLY A 133 16.31 5.97 6.95
C GLY A 133 15.81 4.54 7.03
N ALA A 134 15.27 4.06 8.17
CA ALA A 134 14.64 2.75 8.22
C ALA A 134 13.58 2.60 7.10
N VAL A 135 13.22 1.37 6.74
CA VAL A 135 12.30 1.13 5.60
C VAL A 135 11.06 0.33 5.96
N LEU A 136 11.02 -0.26 7.15
CA LEU A 136 9.91 -1.07 7.64
C LEU A 136 9.67 -0.80 9.12
N ALA A 137 8.40 -0.67 9.49
CA ALA A 137 7.94 -0.67 10.88
C ALA A 137 6.64 -1.47 11.00
N VAL A 138 6.48 -2.15 12.14
CA VAL A 138 5.33 -3.00 12.42
C VAL A 138 4.71 -2.61 13.76
N LYS A 139 3.38 -2.57 13.81
CA LYS A 139 2.61 -2.35 15.03
C LYS A 139 1.55 -3.43 15.19
N ALA A 140 1.52 -4.08 16.34
CA ALA A 140 0.43 -4.94 16.76
C ALA A 140 -0.39 -4.21 17.82
N THR A 141 -1.68 -3.97 17.56
CA THR A 141 -2.59 -3.27 18.48
C THR A 141 -3.68 -4.22 18.94
N VAL A 142 -3.69 -4.55 20.23
CA VAL A 142 -4.76 -5.35 20.84
C VAL A 142 -6.03 -4.51 20.90
N LEU A 143 -7.11 -5.07 20.36
CA LEU A 143 -8.46 -4.51 20.36
C LEU A 143 -9.37 -5.40 21.21
N ARG A 144 -10.47 -4.85 21.71
CA ARG A 144 -11.51 -5.68 22.33
C ARG A 144 -12.12 -6.60 21.26
N GLY A 145 -11.88 -7.91 21.36
CA GLY A 145 -12.37 -8.92 20.42
C GLY A 145 -11.44 -9.19 19.23
N GLY A 146 -10.19 -8.73 19.23
CA GLY A 146 -9.25 -9.07 18.17
C GLY A 146 -7.93 -8.28 18.18
N LEU A 147 -7.23 -8.33 17.06
CA LEU A 147 -5.91 -7.71 16.86
C LEU A 147 -5.88 -6.90 15.55
N ALA A 148 -5.25 -5.73 15.58
CA ALA A 148 -4.88 -4.99 14.38
C ALA A 148 -3.37 -5.00 14.16
N THR A 149 -2.91 -5.51 13.02
CA THR A 149 -1.50 -5.47 12.60
C THR A 149 -1.30 -4.38 11.56
N GLY A 150 -0.65 -3.29 11.97
CA GLY A 150 -0.21 -2.21 11.09
C GLY A 150 1.20 -2.46 10.53
N VAL A 151 1.37 -2.27 9.23
CA VAL A 151 2.63 -2.39 8.51
C VAL A 151 2.90 -1.10 7.75
N THR A 152 4.06 -0.50 7.97
CA THR A 152 4.50 0.72 7.30
C THR A 152 5.78 0.44 6.52
N VAL A 153 5.76 0.72 5.21
CA VAL A 153 6.87 0.44 4.28
C VAL A 153 7.28 1.71 3.53
N HIS A 154 8.59 1.93 3.40
CA HIS A 154 9.12 2.95 2.51
C HIS A 154 9.10 2.44 1.06
N HIS A 155 8.35 3.11 0.18
CA HIS A 155 8.10 2.62 -1.19
C HIS A 155 9.39 2.47 -2.03
N ALA A 156 10.44 3.24 -1.77
CA ALA A 156 11.74 3.05 -2.42
C ALA A 156 12.46 1.73 -2.07
N ALA A 157 12.08 1.04 -0.99
CA ALA A 157 12.67 -0.25 -0.66
C ALA A 157 12.09 -1.39 -1.52
N CYS A 158 10.78 -1.35 -1.77
CA CYS A 158 10.07 -2.40 -2.49
C CYS A 158 8.68 -1.96 -3.01
N ASP A 159 8.20 -2.61 -4.08
CA ASP A 159 6.83 -2.45 -4.60
C ASP A 159 5.80 -3.36 -3.90
N GLY A 160 4.53 -3.25 -4.31
CA GLY A 160 3.43 -4.06 -3.76
C GLY A 160 3.57 -5.57 -3.96
N VAL A 161 4.26 -6.01 -5.02
CA VAL A 161 4.53 -7.44 -5.28
C VAL A 161 5.53 -7.95 -4.25
N SER A 162 6.65 -7.25 -4.10
CA SER A 162 7.71 -7.56 -3.16
C SER A 162 7.23 -7.50 -1.70
N SER A 163 6.44 -6.48 -1.33
CA SER A 163 5.91 -6.35 0.03
C SER A 163 4.90 -7.47 0.36
N THR A 164 4.12 -7.91 -0.63
CA THR A 164 3.24 -9.07 -0.49
C THR A 164 4.04 -10.37 -0.36
N HIS A 165 5.15 -10.53 -1.10
CA HIS A 165 6.04 -11.69 -0.98
C HIS A 165 6.66 -11.78 0.42
N PHE A 166 7.11 -10.66 0.96
CA PHE A 166 7.54 -10.56 2.36
C PHE A 166 6.44 -10.97 3.33
N GLN A 167 5.21 -10.43 3.18
CA GLN A 167 4.08 -10.78 4.04
C GLN A 167 3.74 -12.28 4.00
N ARG A 168 3.78 -12.90 2.81
CA ARG A 168 3.55 -14.36 2.65
C ARG A 168 4.63 -15.18 3.35
N THR A 169 5.89 -14.74 3.27
CA THR A 169 7.01 -15.40 3.96
C THR A 169 6.88 -15.27 5.49
N TRP A 170 6.46 -14.10 5.97
CA TRP A 170 6.20 -13.88 7.38
C TRP A 170 5.05 -14.73 7.91
N VAL A 171 3.93 -14.75 7.20
CA VAL A 171 2.79 -15.60 7.52
C VAL A 171 3.17 -17.08 7.54
N TRP A 172 3.88 -17.56 6.51
CA TRP A 172 4.37 -18.94 6.47
C TRP A 172 5.25 -19.27 7.68
N SER A 173 6.15 -18.35 8.06
CA SER A 173 7.02 -18.52 9.23
C SER A 173 6.24 -18.59 10.54
N ALA A 174 5.11 -17.88 10.65
CA ALA A 174 4.25 -17.92 11.83
C ALA A 174 3.35 -19.16 11.87
N ALA A 175 2.94 -19.64 10.69
CA ALA A 175 2.04 -20.75 10.50
C ALA A 175 2.75 -22.09 10.27
N ALA A 176 4.06 -22.19 10.55
CA ALA A 176 4.96 -23.29 10.17
C ALA A 176 4.50 -24.72 10.57
N CYS A 177 3.42 -24.85 11.34
CA CYS A 177 2.71 -26.10 11.60
C CYS A 177 1.70 -26.52 10.50
N SER A 178 1.53 -25.75 9.41
CA SER A 178 0.43 -25.93 8.43
C SER A 178 0.72 -26.86 7.25
N GLY A 179 1.93 -27.44 7.14
CA GLY A 179 2.30 -28.37 6.07
C GLY A 179 2.43 -27.77 4.66
N ALA A 180 2.31 -26.45 4.51
CA ALA A 180 2.52 -25.75 3.24
C ALA A 180 4.03 -25.58 2.95
N GLY A 181 4.42 -25.72 1.67
CA GLY A 181 5.79 -25.48 1.23
C GLY A 181 6.24 -24.04 1.50
N ALA A 182 7.53 -23.87 1.85
CA ALA A 182 8.12 -22.55 2.06
C ALA A 182 8.05 -21.70 0.78
N PRO A 183 7.72 -20.40 0.86
CA PRO A 183 7.90 -19.50 -0.26
C PRO A 183 9.36 -19.46 -0.71
N GLU A 184 9.59 -19.32 -2.01
CA GLU A 184 10.93 -19.08 -2.55
C GLU A 184 11.54 -17.81 -1.95
N PRO A 185 12.86 -17.78 -1.70
CA PRO A 185 13.54 -16.61 -1.17
C PRO A 185 13.51 -15.44 -2.16
N PRO A 186 13.62 -14.18 -1.69
CA PRO A 186 13.65 -13.03 -2.58
C PRO A 186 14.90 -13.03 -3.46
N PHE A 187 14.72 -12.64 -4.72
CA PHE A 187 15.82 -12.34 -5.62
C PHE A 187 16.32 -10.91 -5.35
N VAL A 188 17.54 -10.77 -4.84
CA VAL A 188 18.08 -9.50 -4.31
C VAL A 188 19.07 -8.81 -5.27
N ASP A 189 19.52 -9.49 -6.33
CA ASP A 189 20.47 -8.91 -7.28
C ASP A 189 19.83 -7.76 -8.09
N ARG A 190 20.19 -6.53 -7.73
CA ARG A 190 19.67 -5.30 -8.36
C ARG A 190 20.24 -5.08 -9.77
N SER A 191 21.31 -5.76 -10.16
CA SER A 191 21.97 -5.56 -11.47
C SER A 191 21.14 -6.03 -12.66
N ILE A 192 20.12 -6.87 -12.42
CA ILE A 192 19.16 -7.31 -13.43
C ILE A 192 18.40 -6.15 -14.07
N ILE A 193 18.22 -5.05 -13.33
CA ILE A 193 17.65 -3.82 -13.86
C ILE A 193 18.80 -2.93 -14.32
N CYS A 194 18.99 -2.85 -15.64
CA CYS A 194 20.07 -2.06 -16.22
C CYS A 194 19.97 -0.58 -15.78
N PRO A 195 21.09 0.02 -15.32
CA PRO A 195 21.16 1.45 -15.05
C PRO A 195 20.76 2.25 -16.29
N ARG A 196 19.98 3.32 -16.09
CA ARG A 196 19.76 4.34 -17.13
C ARG A 196 20.41 5.64 -16.67
N ASP A 197 21.10 6.31 -17.59
CA ASP A 197 21.79 7.59 -17.32
C ASP A 197 20.82 8.75 -17.03
N THR A 198 19.54 8.59 -17.38
CA THR A 198 18.47 9.55 -17.12
C THR A 198 17.42 8.95 -16.18
N CYS A 199 17.31 9.50 -14.97
CA CYS A 199 16.25 9.13 -14.03
C CYS A 199 15.03 10.00 -14.28
N THR A 200 13.86 9.41 -14.54
CA THR A 200 12.61 10.17 -14.57
C THR A 200 12.09 10.29 -13.14
N THR A 201 12.31 11.42 -12.49
CA THR A 201 11.76 11.63 -11.15
C THR A 201 10.30 12.07 -11.23
N LEU A 202 9.41 11.27 -10.64
CA LEU A 202 8.05 11.71 -10.35
C LEU A 202 8.09 12.54 -9.07
N SER A 203 7.78 13.83 -9.18
CA SER A 203 7.68 14.68 -7.98
C SER A 203 6.23 14.67 -7.48
N TRP A 204 6.06 14.30 -6.21
CA TRP A 204 4.79 14.47 -5.51
C TRP A 204 4.86 15.72 -4.66
N ARG A 205 3.93 16.67 -4.88
CA ARG A 205 3.82 17.88 -4.08
C ARG A 205 2.72 17.67 -3.02
N PRO A 206 3.02 17.80 -1.72
CA PRO A 206 2.00 17.77 -0.67
C PRO A 206 0.87 18.78 -0.97
N GLY A 207 -0.38 18.32 -0.93
CA GLY A 207 -1.56 19.15 -1.23
C GLY A 207 -1.94 19.25 -2.72
N CYS A 208 -1.12 18.77 -3.65
CA CYS A 208 -1.50 18.66 -5.06
C CYS A 208 -2.05 17.25 -5.37
N PRO A 209 -3.28 17.14 -5.90
CA PRO A 209 -3.86 15.85 -6.31
C PRO A 209 -3.28 15.31 -7.63
N VAL A 210 -2.39 16.07 -8.29
CA VAL A 210 -1.80 15.73 -9.59
C VAL A 210 -0.33 15.38 -9.40
N MET A 211 0.07 14.21 -9.91
CA MET A 211 1.46 13.79 -9.95
C MET A 211 2.17 14.54 -11.09
N THR A 212 3.23 15.28 -10.78
CA THR A 212 4.00 16.00 -11.81
C THR A 212 5.15 15.11 -12.27
N MET A 213 5.14 14.73 -13.54
CA MET A 213 6.28 14.06 -14.15
C MET A 213 7.30 15.11 -14.56
N THR A 214 8.52 15.01 -14.02
CA THR A 214 9.66 15.85 -14.44
C THR A 214 10.68 14.92 -15.06
N VAL A 215 10.96 15.12 -16.35
CA VAL A 215 12.03 14.42 -17.07
C VAL A 215 13.29 15.28 -16.95
N GLY A 216 14.32 14.76 -16.29
CA GLY A 216 15.60 15.44 -16.05
C GLY A 216 16.33 14.85 -14.84
N ASN A 217 17.53 15.36 -14.51
CA ASN A 217 18.21 15.08 -13.24
C ASN A 217 17.92 16.19 -12.23
N PRO A 218 16.73 16.30 -11.63
CA PRO A 218 16.54 17.29 -10.58
C PRO A 218 17.40 16.91 -9.37
N PRO A 219 17.84 17.90 -8.57
CA PRO A 219 18.52 17.62 -7.32
C PRO A 219 17.59 16.78 -6.45
N ILE A 220 17.98 15.52 -6.20
CA ILE A 220 17.30 14.64 -5.26
C ILE A 220 17.51 15.28 -3.89
N ARG A 221 16.45 15.89 -3.35
CA ARG A 221 16.49 16.47 -2.00
C ARG A 221 16.89 15.38 -1.01
N PRO A 222 17.74 15.69 0.00
CA PRO A 222 17.99 14.78 1.11
C PRO A 222 16.67 14.25 1.64
N LEU A 223 16.63 12.98 2.06
CA LEU A 223 15.49 12.45 2.80
C LEU A 223 15.24 13.39 3.99
N SER A 224 14.23 14.26 3.88
CA SER A 224 13.84 15.06 5.02
C SER A 224 13.13 14.14 5.98
N SER A 225 13.33 14.35 7.28
CA SER A 225 12.42 13.88 8.32
C SER A 225 11.07 14.57 8.09
N SER A 226 10.32 14.16 7.07
CA SER A 226 9.00 14.72 6.81
C SER A 226 8.04 14.14 7.84
N SER A 227 8.11 14.67 9.05
CA SER A 227 6.99 14.73 9.97
C SER A 227 5.95 15.67 9.36
N SER A 228 5.32 15.26 8.25
CA SER A 228 4.01 15.82 7.94
C SER A 228 3.14 15.46 9.14
N PRO A 229 2.62 16.44 9.92
CA PRO A 229 1.82 16.13 11.07
C PRO A 229 0.66 15.23 10.63
N ARG A 230 0.58 14.02 11.21
CA ARG A 230 -0.52 13.07 10.99
C ARG A 230 -1.88 13.65 11.40
N SER A 231 -1.86 14.74 12.16
CA SER A 231 -3.02 15.37 12.77
C SER A 231 -3.75 16.31 11.80
N ARG A 232 -5.04 15.99 11.59
CA ARG A 232 -6.12 16.71 10.87
C ARG A 232 -6.24 16.42 9.36
N CYS A 233 -6.41 15.14 9.00
CA CYS A 233 -7.22 14.82 7.81
C CYS A 233 -8.66 14.51 8.27
N PRO A 234 -9.64 15.40 8.05
CA PRO A 234 -11.06 15.16 8.38
C PRO A 234 -11.73 14.22 7.36
N TRP A 235 -10.96 13.33 6.74
CA TRP A 235 -11.44 12.47 5.67
C TRP A 235 -11.95 11.15 6.24
N SER A 236 -13.01 10.64 5.59
CA SER A 236 -13.63 9.36 5.88
C SER A 236 -13.24 8.38 4.79
N THR A 237 -12.97 7.15 5.19
CA THR A 237 -12.77 6.03 4.27
C THR A 237 -14.02 5.17 4.19
N CYS A 238 -14.36 4.72 2.99
CA CYS A 238 -15.46 3.78 2.75
C CYS A 238 -14.94 2.56 1.97
N ARG A 239 -15.50 1.38 2.24
CA ARG A 239 -15.30 0.19 1.40
C ARG A 239 -16.49 0.01 0.47
N ALA A 240 -16.23 0.07 -0.83
CA ALA A 240 -17.21 -0.41 -1.81
C ALA A 240 -16.95 -1.89 -2.10
N SER A 241 -17.77 -2.79 -1.56
CA SER A 241 -17.80 -4.22 -1.93
C SER A 241 -19.23 -4.63 -2.36
N LYS A 242 -19.36 -5.44 -3.42
CA LYS A 242 -20.66 -5.97 -3.84
C LYS A 242 -20.77 -7.48 -3.55
N LYS A 243 -21.80 -7.88 -2.79
CA LYS A 243 -22.35 -9.25 -2.79
C LYS A 243 -23.19 -9.44 -4.07
N ARG A 244 -22.96 -10.55 -4.77
CA ARG A 244 -23.56 -10.89 -6.09
C ARG A 244 -25.11 -10.77 -6.03
N SER A 245 -25.72 -10.02 -6.96
CA SER A 245 -27.17 -10.10 -7.24
C SER A 245 -27.37 -10.52 -8.70
N PRO A 246 -28.38 -11.37 -9.03
CA PRO A 246 -28.58 -11.89 -10.38
C PRO A 246 -29.60 -11.04 -11.15
N ALA A 247 -29.16 -10.25 -12.13
CA ALA A 247 -29.98 -9.73 -13.25
C ALA A 247 -29.02 -9.02 -14.22
N ARG A 248 -28.86 -9.56 -15.44
CA ARG A 248 -29.46 -9.22 -16.76
C ARG A 248 -28.58 -8.21 -17.51
N ARG A 249 -28.50 -8.42 -18.83
CA ARG A 249 -27.52 -7.81 -19.75
C ARG A 249 -28.28 -6.83 -20.63
N ASN A 250 -28.02 -5.53 -20.52
CA ASN A 250 -27.70 -4.60 -21.61
C ASN A 250 -27.79 -3.12 -21.16
N ALA A 251 -26.65 -2.42 -21.05
CA ALA A 251 -26.47 -1.06 -21.57
C ALA A 251 -25.00 -0.58 -21.58
N LEU A 252 -24.70 0.23 -22.62
CA LEU A 252 -23.58 1.17 -22.84
C LEU A 252 -22.20 0.67 -23.34
N ALA A 253 -21.86 1.19 -24.53
CA ALA A 253 -20.76 0.80 -25.40
C ALA A 253 -19.35 1.29 -24.97
N CYS A 254 -19.20 2.09 -23.91
CA CYS A 254 -17.89 2.56 -23.43
C CYS A 254 -17.13 1.52 -22.57
N CYS A 255 -17.79 0.46 -22.10
CA CYS A 255 -17.20 -0.60 -21.27
C CYS A 255 -16.72 -1.84 -22.05
N ARG A 256 -16.79 -1.83 -23.40
CA ARG A 256 -16.50 -3.00 -24.24
C ARG A 256 -15.01 -3.22 -24.55
N LEU A 257 -14.11 -2.31 -24.15
CA LEU A 257 -12.69 -2.34 -24.53
C LEU A 257 -11.73 -2.82 -23.43
N ALA A 258 -12.21 -3.10 -22.21
CA ALA A 258 -11.36 -3.66 -21.15
C ALA A 258 -11.61 -5.18 -21.00
N PRO A 259 -10.60 -6.04 -21.28
CA PRO A 259 -10.81 -7.49 -21.36
C PRO A 259 -11.17 -8.14 -20.00
N HIS A 260 -10.78 -7.54 -18.87
CA HIS A 260 -10.99 -8.11 -17.53
C HIS A 260 -12.05 -7.37 -16.68
N GLN A 261 -12.83 -8.12 -15.87
CA GLN A 261 -13.84 -7.56 -14.96
C GLN A 261 -13.24 -6.62 -13.90
N SER A 262 -12.02 -6.88 -13.43
CA SER A 262 -11.30 -6.04 -12.47
C SER A 262 -11.02 -4.65 -13.05
N SER A 263 -10.58 -4.58 -14.30
CA SER A 263 -10.31 -3.31 -15.01
C SER A 263 -11.56 -2.45 -15.18
N ARG A 264 -12.72 -3.07 -15.46
CA ARG A 264 -14.01 -2.36 -15.55
C ARG A 264 -14.42 -1.78 -14.20
N ARG A 265 -14.25 -2.52 -13.11
CA ARG A 265 -14.60 -2.05 -11.75
C ARG A 265 -13.67 -0.94 -11.27
N SER A 266 -12.36 -1.10 -11.42
CA SER A 266 -11.39 -0.04 -11.10
C SER A 266 -11.64 1.23 -11.91
N ALA A 267 -12.04 1.12 -13.18
CA ALA A 267 -12.43 2.28 -13.99
C ALA A 267 -13.72 2.95 -13.50
N SER A 268 -14.75 2.17 -13.12
CA SER A 268 -16.00 2.71 -12.57
C SER A 268 -15.82 3.41 -11.22
N SER A 269 -15.12 2.79 -10.26
CA SER A 269 -14.78 3.42 -8.98
C SER A 269 -13.87 4.63 -9.18
N GLY A 270 -12.93 4.51 -10.14
CA GLY A 270 -12.19 5.59 -10.77
C GLY A 270 -13.06 6.81 -11.00
N ASN A 271 -14.02 6.67 -11.91
CA ASN A 271 -14.91 7.74 -12.37
C ASN A 271 -15.81 8.31 -11.27
N CYS A 272 -16.31 7.47 -10.35
CA CYS A 272 -17.14 7.95 -9.24
C CYS A 272 -16.32 8.79 -8.23
N TYR A 273 -15.11 8.34 -7.86
CA TYR A 273 -14.21 9.07 -6.93
C TYR A 273 -13.84 10.43 -7.48
N ILE A 274 -13.66 10.44 -8.78
CA ILE A 274 -13.37 11.59 -9.60
C ILE A 274 -14.48 12.65 -9.53
N ARG A 275 -15.74 12.24 -9.70
CA ARG A 275 -16.91 13.13 -9.65
C ARG A 275 -17.17 13.66 -8.24
N ALA A 276 -16.86 12.83 -7.26
CA ALA A 276 -17.00 13.12 -5.83
C ALA A 276 -16.06 14.21 -5.30
N LYS A 277 -14.90 14.43 -5.92
CA LYS A 277 -13.96 15.44 -5.44
C LYS A 277 -14.49 16.86 -5.73
N PRO A 278 -14.68 17.72 -4.71
CA PRO A 278 -15.01 19.12 -4.95
C PRO A 278 -13.86 19.77 -5.73
N GLY A 279 -14.20 20.59 -6.72
CA GLY A 279 -13.24 21.43 -7.42
C GLY A 279 -12.46 22.25 -6.38
N THR A 280 -11.13 22.22 -6.47
CA THR A 280 -10.29 23.15 -5.71
C THR A 280 -10.73 24.56 -6.07
N ASP A 281 -11.27 25.24 -5.05
CA ASP A 281 -11.82 26.59 -5.02
C ASP A 281 -13.17 26.78 -5.73
N GLY A 282 -14.12 27.38 -5.03
CA GLY A 282 -15.43 27.86 -5.52
C GLY A 282 -15.35 28.96 -6.59
N LYS A 283 -14.30 28.96 -7.42
CA LYS A 283 -14.31 29.57 -8.73
C LYS A 283 -14.72 28.48 -9.70
N VAL A 284 -15.85 28.68 -10.37
CA VAL A 284 -16.22 27.95 -11.59
C VAL A 284 -14.94 27.64 -12.34
N ALA A 285 -14.62 26.34 -12.46
CA ALA A 285 -13.45 25.91 -13.21
C ALA A 285 -13.53 26.62 -14.55
N SER A 286 -12.59 27.55 -14.77
CA SER A 286 -12.46 28.26 -16.03
C SER A 286 -12.58 27.24 -17.14
N SER A 287 -13.40 27.54 -18.15
CA SER A 287 -13.69 26.73 -19.33
C SER A 287 -12.47 26.45 -20.23
N CYS A 288 -11.25 26.56 -19.70
CA CYS A 288 -10.03 26.19 -20.38
C CYS A 288 -9.86 24.67 -20.32
N GLY A 289 -10.05 24.01 -21.47
CA GLY A 289 -10.01 22.55 -21.66
C GLY A 289 -8.75 21.85 -21.14
N GLY A 290 -8.74 21.51 -19.85
CA GLY A 290 -7.71 20.70 -19.21
C GLY A 290 -7.97 19.20 -19.35
N ARG A 291 -6.90 18.38 -19.37
CA ARG A 291 -6.98 16.91 -19.29
C ARG A 291 -6.82 16.42 -17.86
N ALA A 292 -7.51 15.35 -17.50
CA ALA A 292 -7.27 14.57 -16.30
C ALA A 292 -6.61 13.23 -16.65
N TYR A 293 -5.94 12.64 -15.66
CA TYR A 293 -5.13 11.44 -15.81
C TYR A 293 -5.46 10.41 -14.75
N PHE A 294 -5.73 9.18 -15.18
CA PHE A 294 -5.87 8.02 -14.32
C PHE A 294 -4.63 7.14 -14.46
N VAL A 295 -3.91 6.93 -13.35
CA VAL A 295 -2.61 6.24 -13.36
C VAL A 295 -2.74 4.91 -12.64
N LEU A 296 -2.46 3.83 -13.38
CA LEU A 296 -2.41 2.46 -12.90
C LEU A 296 -0.94 2.01 -12.86
N PRO A 297 -0.36 1.73 -11.69
CA PRO A 297 0.92 1.04 -11.63
C PRO A 297 0.77 -0.36 -12.24
N ALA A 298 1.63 -0.68 -13.20
CA ALA A 298 1.70 -2.01 -13.79
C ALA A 298 3.00 -2.68 -13.41
N ASP A 299 2.91 -3.94 -13.01
CA ASP A 299 4.06 -4.81 -12.80
C ASP A 299 4.78 -5.05 -14.14
N HIS A 300 6.07 -4.72 -14.17
CA HIS A 300 6.92 -4.77 -15.35
C HIS A 300 7.87 -5.97 -15.34
N ARG A 301 7.84 -6.84 -14.32
CA ARG A 301 8.74 -8.00 -14.21
C ARG A 301 8.77 -8.84 -15.49
N THR A 302 7.60 -9.23 -16.00
CA THR A 302 7.47 -10.00 -17.24
C THR A 302 7.50 -9.15 -18.52
N ARG A 303 7.75 -7.84 -18.42
CA ARG A 303 7.71 -6.88 -19.54
C ARG A 303 9.07 -6.25 -19.84
N LEU A 304 10.03 -6.38 -18.93
CA LEU A 304 11.42 -6.00 -19.17
C LEU A 304 12.14 -7.11 -19.94
N GLU A 305 13.21 -6.73 -20.63
CA GLU A 305 14.10 -7.65 -21.34
C GLU A 305 15.53 -7.49 -20.79
N PRO A 306 16.11 -8.53 -20.18
CA PRO A 306 15.49 -9.83 -19.89
C PRO A 306 14.35 -9.71 -18.84
N PRO A 307 13.42 -10.69 -18.77
CA PRO A 307 12.41 -10.71 -17.73
C PRO A 307 13.03 -10.74 -16.32
N VAL A 308 12.47 -9.93 -15.42
CA VAL A 308 12.87 -9.92 -14.01
C VAL A 308 12.08 -11.01 -13.26
N PRO A 309 12.70 -11.79 -12.36
CA PRO A 309 12.01 -12.80 -11.56
C PRO A 309 10.85 -12.24 -10.73
N ASP A 310 9.82 -13.06 -10.52
CA ASP A 310 8.66 -12.71 -9.68
C ASP A 310 9.09 -12.41 -8.23
N GLU A 311 10.14 -13.07 -7.76
CA GLU A 311 10.75 -12.94 -6.43
C GLU A 311 11.65 -11.70 -6.28
N TYR A 312 11.83 -10.89 -7.34
CA TYR A 312 12.67 -9.69 -7.28
C TYR A 312 12.21 -8.75 -6.17
N LEU A 313 13.10 -8.50 -5.20
CA LEU A 313 12.91 -7.55 -4.12
C LEU A 313 13.32 -6.16 -4.59
N GLY A 314 12.34 -5.32 -4.88
CA GLY A 314 12.54 -3.93 -5.30
C GLY A 314 11.31 -3.36 -5.99
N ASN A 315 11.47 -2.22 -6.67
CA ASN A 315 10.43 -1.69 -7.53
C ASN A 315 10.61 -2.16 -8.97
N CYS A 316 9.59 -2.80 -9.54
CA CYS A 316 9.51 -3.11 -10.96
C CYS A 316 8.18 -2.63 -11.54
N LEU A 317 7.88 -1.33 -11.38
CA LEU A 317 6.61 -0.74 -11.77
C LEU A 317 6.79 0.23 -12.95
N GLY A 318 5.87 0.16 -13.91
CA GLY A 318 5.71 1.20 -14.92
C GLY A 318 4.30 1.80 -14.90
N PRO A 319 4.15 3.08 -15.29
CA PRO A 319 2.84 3.73 -15.28
C PRO A 319 2.03 3.32 -16.53
N CYS A 320 0.80 2.88 -16.33
CA CYS A 320 -0.24 2.87 -17.36
C CYS A 320 -1.13 4.10 -17.15
N ILE A 321 -1.17 5.00 -18.14
CA ILE A 321 -1.85 6.30 -18.02
C ILE A 321 -3.03 6.33 -18.99
N ALA A 322 -4.24 6.49 -18.46
CA ALA A 322 -5.40 6.90 -19.24
C ALA A 322 -5.63 8.40 -19.06
N SER A 323 -6.07 9.10 -20.10
CA SER A 323 -6.39 10.52 -20.01
C SER A 323 -7.66 10.88 -20.75
N ALA A 324 -8.43 11.81 -20.18
CA ALA A 324 -9.66 12.33 -20.77
C ALA A 324 -9.84 13.81 -20.38
N PRO A 325 -10.77 14.56 -21.00
CA PRO A 325 -11.13 15.90 -20.54
C PRO A 325 -11.47 15.93 -19.04
N ARG A 326 -11.12 17.01 -18.35
CA ARG A 326 -11.32 17.16 -16.89
C ARG A 326 -12.80 17.10 -16.46
N MET A 327 -13.72 17.33 -17.39
CA MET A 327 -15.16 17.17 -17.18
C MET A 327 -15.60 15.70 -17.17
N ASP A 328 -14.82 14.82 -17.79
CA ASP A 328 -15.16 13.41 -18.00
C ASP A 328 -14.44 12.49 -17.01
N VAL A 329 -13.27 12.91 -16.52
CA VAL A 329 -12.37 12.18 -15.61
C VAL A 329 -11.67 13.19 -14.69
N ALA A 330 -11.33 12.85 -13.46
CA ALA A 330 -10.45 13.61 -12.55
C ALA A 330 -9.21 12.76 -12.22
N ALA A 331 -8.18 13.38 -11.66
CA ALA A 331 -6.93 12.67 -11.44
C ALA A 331 -7.02 11.67 -10.28
N ALA A 332 -6.68 10.40 -10.52
CA ALA A 332 -6.56 9.40 -9.46
C ALA A 332 -5.46 8.38 -9.79
N GLY A 333 -4.70 8.01 -8.76
CA GLY A 333 -3.80 6.85 -8.79
C GLY A 333 -4.47 5.64 -8.18
N VAL A 334 -4.04 4.45 -8.56
CA VAL A 334 -4.43 3.20 -7.89
C VAL A 334 -3.26 2.67 -7.08
N ASP A 335 -3.54 2.22 -5.86
CA ASP A 335 -2.65 1.46 -5.00
C ASP A 335 -3.25 0.07 -4.78
N GLY A 336 -2.42 -0.97 -4.76
CA GLY A 336 -2.88 -2.35 -4.63
C GLY A 336 -3.22 -3.08 -5.93
N SER A 337 -3.41 -4.39 -5.81
CA SER A 337 -3.76 -5.30 -6.91
C SER A 337 -4.59 -6.48 -6.38
N PRO A 338 -5.62 -6.94 -7.11
CA PRO A 338 -6.34 -8.17 -6.75
C PRO A 338 -5.43 -9.42 -6.70
N ARG A 339 -4.27 -9.38 -7.35
CA ARG A 339 -3.29 -10.48 -7.34
C ARG A 339 -2.53 -10.60 -6.02
N PHE A 340 -2.51 -9.56 -5.19
CA PHE A 340 -1.82 -9.59 -3.90
C PHE A 340 -2.50 -10.54 -2.92
N ARG A 341 -3.82 -10.74 -3.04
CA ARG A 341 -4.60 -11.63 -2.17
C ARG A 341 -4.36 -11.34 -0.68
N VAL A 342 -4.46 -10.07 -0.30
CA VAL A 342 -4.20 -9.58 1.07
C VAL A 342 -5.02 -10.26 2.18
N TYR A 343 -6.11 -10.94 1.83
CA TYR A 343 -6.94 -11.74 2.76
C TYR A 343 -6.46 -13.18 2.95
N ASP A 344 -5.42 -13.61 2.25
CA ASP A 344 -4.74 -14.91 2.47
C ASP A 344 -3.65 -14.80 3.58
N THR A 345 -3.48 -13.62 4.18
CA THR A 345 -2.51 -13.36 5.26
C THR A 345 -2.97 -14.02 6.57
N ASP A 346 -2.72 -15.31 6.76
CA ASP A 346 -3.16 -16.07 7.94
C ASP A 346 -1.98 -16.55 8.79
N PHE A 347 -1.70 -15.83 9.88
CA PHE A 347 -0.59 -16.12 10.81
C PHE A 347 -0.78 -17.41 11.64
N GLY A 348 -1.78 -18.23 11.35
CA GLY A 348 -2.12 -19.45 12.09
C GLY A 348 -3.26 -19.27 13.10
N PHE A 349 -3.79 -18.05 13.22
CA PHE A 349 -4.96 -17.73 14.05
C PHE A 349 -6.14 -17.20 13.22
N GLY A 350 -6.12 -17.43 11.90
CA GLY A 350 -7.19 -17.08 10.99
C GLY A 350 -6.86 -15.90 10.07
N ARG A 351 -7.65 -15.79 9.00
CA ARG A 351 -7.55 -14.72 8.00
C ARG A 351 -8.06 -13.38 8.53
N PRO A 352 -7.57 -12.24 8.02
CA PRO A 352 -8.06 -10.95 8.44
C PRO A 352 -9.53 -10.78 8.03
N ALA A 353 -10.35 -10.23 8.93
CA ALA A 353 -11.71 -9.84 8.60
C ALA A 353 -11.75 -8.61 7.68
N LYS A 354 -10.73 -7.74 7.77
CA LYS A 354 -10.64 -6.48 7.03
C LYS A 354 -9.18 -6.12 6.76
N VAL A 355 -8.93 -5.50 5.60
CA VAL A 355 -7.63 -4.87 5.27
C VAL A 355 -7.89 -3.44 4.78
N ASP A 356 -7.15 -2.48 5.33
CA ASP A 356 -7.21 -1.05 4.97
C ASP A 356 -5.84 -0.53 4.57
N VAL A 357 -5.78 0.26 3.50
CA VAL A 357 -4.58 1.01 3.08
C VAL A 357 -4.75 2.45 3.54
N VAL A 358 -4.14 2.78 4.68
CA VAL A 358 -4.26 4.08 5.36
C VAL A 358 -3.63 5.21 4.54
N SER A 359 -2.53 4.91 3.85
CA SER A 359 -1.78 5.90 3.04
C SER A 359 -2.59 6.47 1.88
N VAL A 360 -3.65 5.81 1.42
CA VAL A 360 -4.59 6.30 0.39
C VAL A 360 -5.24 7.63 0.81
N ALA A 361 -5.48 7.82 2.10
CA ALA A 361 -6.01 9.07 2.64
C ALA A 361 -5.05 10.24 2.47
N ARG A 362 -3.75 10.02 2.23
CA ARG A 362 -2.76 11.09 2.02
C ARG A 362 -2.44 11.30 0.56
N THR A 363 -2.51 10.23 -0.24
CA THR A 363 -2.11 10.24 -1.65
C THR A 363 -3.25 10.56 -2.60
N SER A 364 -4.50 10.61 -2.11
CA SER A 364 -5.69 10.70 -2.97
C SER A 364 -5.78 9.57 -4.01
N ALA A 365 -5.12 8.44 -3.75
CA ALA A 365 -5.24 7.24 -4.57
C ALA A 365 -6.47 6.40 -4.16
N MET A 366 -6.74 5.33 -4.88
CA MET A 366 -7.72 4.30 -4.49
C MET A 366 -7.00 3.01 -4.20
N ALA A 367 -7.35 2.35 -3.10
CA ALA A 367 -6.87 1.01 -2.78
C ALA A 367 -7.69 -0.03 -3.54
N VAL A 368 -7.05 -1.03 -4.12
CA VAL A 368 -7.72 -2.11 -4.86
C VAL A 368 -7.22 -3.48 -4.38
N ALA A 369 -8.14 -4.35 -3.99
CA ALA A 369 -7.84 -5.72 -3.53
C ALA A 369 -8.87 -6.73 -4.07
N LYS A 370 -8.55 -8.03 -4.03
CA LYS A 370 -9.56 -9.08 -4.27
C LYS A 370 -10.52 -9.11 -3.09
N ALA A 371 -11.81 -9.28 -3.37
CA ALA A 371 -12.82 -9.33 -2.33
C ALA A 371 -12.66 -10.53 -1.39
N ARG A 372 -12.94 -10.32 -0.11
CA ARG A 372 -12.89 -11.34 0.95
C ARG A 372 -13.80 -12.53 0.70
N SER A 373 -14.98 -12.29 0.12
CA SER A 373 -16.07 -13.28 -0.02
C SER A 373 -15.81 -14.45 -0.99
N GLY A 374 -14.57 -14.62 -1.48
CA GLY A 374 -14.19 -15.68 -2.41
C GLY A 374 -14.75 -15.53 -3.84
N SER A 375 -15.74 -14.66 -4.06
CA SER A 375 -16.22 -14.30 -5.40
C SER A 375 -15.11 -13.62 -6.24
N ASP A 376 -15.26 -13.60 -7.57
CA ASP A 376 -14.41 -12.78 -8.48
C ASP A 376 -14.61 -11.25 -8.29
N GLY A 377 -15.03 -10.85 -7.09
CA GLY A 377 -15.17 -9.47 -6.68
C GLY A 377 -13.85 -8.79 -6.44
N VAL A 378 -13.89 -7.46 -6.57
CA VAL A 378 -12.82 -6.53 -6.24
C VAL A 378 -13.37 -5.61 -5.15
N GLU A 379 -12.55 -5.36 -4.13
CA GLU A 379 -12.79 -4.33 -3.11
C GLU A 379 -12.03 -3.07 -3.49
N VAL A 380 -12.70 -1.94 -3.32
CA VAL A 380 -12.11 -0.62 -3.56
C VAL A 380 -12.22 0.21 -2.28
N GLY A 381 -11.07 0.65 -1.79
CA GLY A 381 -10.95 1.54 -0.63
C GLY A 381 -10.66 2.96 -1.07
N ILE A 382 -11.47 3.90 -0.62
CA ILE A 382 -11.41 5.31 -1.03
C ILE A 382 -11.46 6.18 0.22
N SER A 383 -10.75 7.32 0.19
CA SER A 383 -10.79 8.35 1.22
C SER A 383 -11.24 9.69 0.64
N LEU A 384 -12.33 10.24 1.16
CA LEU A 384 -12.91 11.53 0.73
C LEU A 384 -13.42 12.31 1.95
N SER A 385 -13.74 13.61 1.79
CA SER A 385 -14.52 14.32 2.81
C SER A 385 -15.95 13.76 2.89
N ALA A 386 -16.65 13.96 4.00
CA ALA A 386 -18.00 13.41 4.20
C ALA A 386 -18.97 13.77 3.06
N GLY A 387 -19.09 15.05 2.71
CA GLY A 387 -19.96 15.49 1.61
C GLY A 387 -19.52 15.00 0.23
N ALA A 388 -18.21 14.82 0.00
CA ALA A 388 -17.71 14.19 -1.22
C ALA A 388 -18.06 12.70 -1.27
N MET A 389 -18.01 12.02 -0.12
CA MET A 389 -18.31 10.59 -0.01
C MET A 389 -19.79 10.30 -0.25
N GLU A 390 -20.71 11.18 0.17
CA GLU A 390 -22.13 11.10 -0.19
C GLU A 390 -22.30 11.14 -1.71
N HIS A 391 -21.70 12.13 -2.37
CA HIS A 391 -21.76 12.23 -3.84
C HIS A 391 -21.10 11.05 -4.55
N PHE A 392 -20.01 10.51 -4.00
CA PHE A 392 -19.38 9.28 -4.50
C PHE A 392 -20.35 8.11 -4.46
N ASN A 393 -21.02 7.89 -3.32
CA ASN A 393 -21.92 6.77 -3.12
C ASN A 393 -23.10 6.82 -4.10
N ASP A 394 -23.70 8.00 -4.31
CA ASP A 394 -24.77 8.21 -5.28
C ASP A 394 -24.28 7.89 -6.70
N CYS A 395 -23.16 8.48 -7.12
CA CYS A 395 -22.57 8.24 -8.43
C CYS A 395 -22.20 6.76 -8.65
N PHE A 396 -21.70 6.09 -7.61
CA PHE A 396 -21.30 4.69 -7.69
C PHE A 396 -22.51 3.76 -7.75
N ALA A 397 -23.55 4.02 -6.95
CA ALA A 397 -24.81 3.29 -7.02
C ALA A 397 -25.43 3.36 -8.42
N ASP A 398 -25.49 4.57 -9.00
CA ASP A 398 -26.01 4.79 -10.36
C ASP A 398 -25.17 4.10 -11.44
N ALA A 399 -23.83 4.23 -11.37
CA ALA A 399 -22.95 3.59 -12.33
C ALA A 399 -23.05 2.06 -12.28
N ILE A 400 -23.19 1.49 -11.08
CA ILE A 400 -23.39 0.05 -10.89
C ILE A 400 -24.78 -0.37 -11.38
N ALA A 401 -25.84 0.40 -11.10
CA ALA A 401 -27.19 0.10 -11.61
C ALA A 401 -27.20 0.05 -13.15
N CYS A 402 -26.57 1.02 -13.82
CA CYS A 402 -26.42 1.06 -15.27
C CYS A 402 -25.60 -0.11 -15.86
N LEU A 403 -24.65 -0.66 -15.10
CA LEU A 403 -23.86 -1.82 -15.53
C LEU A 403 -24.61 -3.16 -15.37
N LEU A 404 -25.72 -3.16 -14.63
CA LEU A 404 -26.52 -4.35 -14.28
C LEU A 404 -27.90 -4.37 -14.94
N SER A 405 -28.34 -3.25 -15.50
CA SER A 405 -29.41 -3.17 -16.50
C SER A 405 -28.92 -3.75 -17.83
#